data_AF-A0A0M1J9A9-F1
#
_entry.id   AF-A0A0M1J9A9-F1
#
_cell.length_a   1.000
_cell.length_b   1.000
_cell.length_c   1.000
_cell.angle_alpha   90.00
_cell.angle_beta   90.00
_cell.angle_gamma   90.00
#
_symmetry.space_group_name_H-M   'P 1'
#
loop_
_entity.id
_entity.type
_entity.pdbx_description
1 polymer ?
#
loop_
_entity_poly.entity_id
_entity_poly.type
_entity_poly.pdbx_seq_one_letter_code
_entity_poly.pdbx_strand_id
1 'polypeptide(L)'
;MLYQLCGFIVSEALNGLGSKAHNQLQVWCQDPKQELAKALDQANTHTWRVLELAVAGNSMSQWLRQRFVTGAERGVLEPVRLWIQTQGEEFRLACAEELTMMRARKLLTLDPDWQANSQQLIAAYSTAPHSESALATLLSAAVQSDFPNLARFLSEYDTQWLPQTFRYFFKHAVATCPLLRDMLQFETLERLQHTQAQGLAALEQTLTEQSVAIETELRQFSSEIGEWRRIAAESLAMQQAIYAKVDSIYRQGPISPRLSSMLRSSSDLELLRTLEQRLQALPEEKRSVEILDAIGRLAVAVGNFSTGQQHFQQAAEVATANGQVAAAAQAKYNQYLTLLEQKQWEAALATLLQAVELDPQNLRPFPLDKYQPQRILGAGGFGVAFECYHKWLKYPVVIKTLYQKELERNIVEIFDEGAILKKIHHPSIISIADCDYADVAQTRPYLVMEYFPGVSLADYLEQHGALSIAQTVILAR
;
A
#
# COMPACT_ATOMS: atom_id res chain seq x y z
N MET A 1 29.19 51.61 -17.90
CA MET A 1 29.47 52.75 -17.00
C MET A 1 30.39 52.36 -15.83
N LEU A 2 30.15 51.23 -15.14
CA LEU A 2 31.06 50.71 -14.09
C LEU A 2 32.50 50.40 -14.58
N TYR A 3 32.67 49.85 -15.79
CA TYR A 3 34.00 49.57 -16.36
C TYR A 3 34.86 50.83 -16.62
N GLN A 4 34.25 51.95 -16.99
CA GLN A 4 34.98 53.21 -17.22
C GLN A 4 35.37 53.90 -15.91
N LEU A 5 34.55 53.76 -14.87
CA LEU A 5 34.84 54.23 -13.50
C LEU A 5 35.97 53.42 -12.85
N CYS A 6 35.99 52.09 -13.02
CA CYS A 6 37.11 51.26 -12.56
C CYS A 6 38.41 51.60 -13.30
N GLY A 7 38.37 51.89 -14.60
CA GLY A 7 39.56 52.27 -15.38
C GLY A 7 40.18 53.60 -14.92
N PHE A 8 39.37 54.59 -14.55
CA PHE A 8 39.83 55.90 -14.08
C PHE A 8 40.50 55.81 -12.69
N ILE A 9 39.87 55.10 -11.75
CA ILE A 9 40.38 54.95 -10.37
C ILE A 9 41.67 54.11 -10.34
N VAL A 10 41.77 53.09 -11.20
CA VAL A 10 43.02 52.33 -11.35
C VAL A 10 44.10 53.23 -11.92
N SER A 11 43.85 53.95 -13.02
CA SER A 11 44.84 54.86 -13.63
C SER A 11 45.42 55.91 -12.67
N GLU A 12 44.61 56.44 -11.76
CA GLU A 12 45.02 57.46 -10.79
C GLU A 12 45.87 56.86 -9.65
N ALA A 13 45.56 55.62 -9.24
CA ALA A 13 46.37 54.86 -8.28
C ALA A 13 47.74 54.42 -8.83
N LEU A 14 47.88 54.30 -10.15
CA LEU A 14 49.11 53.83 -10.80
C LEU A 14 50.22 54.88 -10.94
N ASN A 15 49.88 56.17 -10.95
CA ASN A 15 50.87 57.25 -11.06
C ASN A 15 51.73 57.42 -9.78
N GLY A 16 51.31 56.85 -8.64
CA GLY A 16 51.97 57.02 -7.34
C GLY A 16 52.91 55.90 -6.92
N LEU A 17 52.94 54.77 -7.62
CA LEU A 17 53.68 53.58 -7.18
C LEU A 17 54.88 53.31 -8.09
N GLY A 18 56.08 53.52 -7.54
CA GLY A 18 57.36 53.27 -8.22
C GLY A 18 57.52 51.84 -8.75
N SER A 19 58.63 51.59 -9.46
CA SER A 19 58.95 50.40 -10.28
C SER A 19 58.49 49.01 -9.79
N LYS A 20 58.29 48.80 -8.48
CA LYS A 20 57.68 47.59 -7.92
C LYS A 20 56.20 47.40 -8.27
N ALA A 21 55.38 48.45 -8.26
CA ALA A 21 53.98 48.32 -8.69
C ALA A 21 53.88 48.19 -10.20
N HIS A 22 54.75 48.85 -10.96
CA HIS A 22 54.85 48.63 -12.40
C HIS A 22 55.12 47.15 -12.72
N ASN A 23 56.02 46.48 -11.98
CA ASN A 23 56.24 45.04 -12.10
C ASN A 23 55.02 44.20 -11.64
N GLN A 24 54.34 44.56 -10.55
CA GLN A 24 53.12 43.85 -10.11
C GLN A 24 51.93 44.03 -11.06
N LEU A 25 51.82 45.19 -11.71
CA LEU A 25 50.81 45.45 -12.74
C LEU A 25 51.16 44.79 -14.05
N GLN A 26 52.44 44.67 -14.39
CA GLN A 26 52.86 43.89 -15.54
C GLN A 26 52.50 42.41 -15.35
N VAL A 27 52.53 41.91 -14.11
CA VAL A 27 52.02 40.59 -13.73
C VAL A 27 50.48 40.54 -13.77
N TRP A 28 49.76 41.58 -13.32
CA TRP A 28 48.28 41.65 -13.41
C TRP A 28 47.73 41.89 -14.83
N CYS A 29 48.50 42.55 -15.70
CA CYS A 29 48.20 42.80 -17.11
C CYS A 29 48.66 41.65 -18.02
N GLN A 30 49.35 40.63 -17.49
CA GLN A 30 49.56 39.38 -18.22
C GLN A 30 48.21 38.68 -18.30
N ASP A 31 47.70 38.48 -19.52
CA ASP A 31 46.47 37.73 -19.75
C ASP A 31 46.63 36.34 -19.12
N PRO A 32 45.83 35.97 -18.09
CA PRO A 32 45.92 34.67 -17.43
C PRO A 32 45.81 33.51 -18.42
N LYS A 33 45.16 33.73 -19.57
CA LYS A 33 45.11 32.76 -20.67
C LYS A 33 46.46 32.58 -21.34
N GLN A 34 47.26 33.62 -21.49
CA GLN A 34 48.63 33.53 -22.03
C GLN A 34 49.58 32.83 -21.05
N GLU A 35 49.42 33.02 -19.73
CA GLU A 35 50.23 32.31 -18.74
C GLU A 35 49.83 30.82 -18.65
N LEU A 36 48.54 30.50 -18.77
CA LEU A 36 48.09 29.12 -18.91
C LEU A 36 48.62 28.45 -20.19
N ALA A 37 48.66 29.19 -21.30
CA ALA A 37 49.27 28.76 -22.57
C ALA A 37 50.71 28.32 -22.38
N LYS A 38 51.50 29.20 -21.75
CA LYS A 38 52.92 28.98 -21.50
C LYS A 38 53.12 27.80 -20.58
N ALA A 39 52.30 27.64 -19.54
CA ALA A 39 52.37 26.50 -18.64
C ALA A 39 52.06 25.17 -19.35
N LEU A 40 51.07 25.14 -20.24
CA LEU A 40 50.74 23.96 -21.05
C LEU A 40 51.86 23.62 -22.05
N ASP A 41 52.39 24.62 -22.74
CA ASP A 41 53.49 24.44 -23.71
C ASP A 41 54.79 24.00 -23.04
N GLN A 42 55.12 24.57 -21.88
CA GLN A 42 56.24 24.15 -21.06
C GLN A 42 56.07 22.70 -20.58
N ALA A 43 54.89 22.33 -20.07
CA ALA A 43 54.63 20.96 -19.63
C ALA A 43 54.76 19.93 -20.77
N ASN A 44 54.24 20.27 -21.96
CA ASN A 44 54.38 19.44 -23.16
C ASN A 44 55.85 19.30 -23.55
N THR A 45 56.59 20.41 -23.60
CA THR A 45 58.01 20.45 -23.94
C THR A 45 58.85 19.61 -22.98
N HIS A 46 58.61 19.73 -21.66
CA HIS A 46 59.32 18.94 -20.65
C HIS A 46 59.00 17.45 -20.77
N THR A 47 57.75 17.09 -21.06
CA THR A 47 57.33 15.69 -21.26
C THR A 47 58.06 15.02 -22.41
N TRP A 48 58.12 15.68 -23.57
CA TRP A 48 58.84 15.16 -24.75
C TRP A 48 60.35 15.18 -24.56
N ARG A 49 60.87 16.19 -23.86
CA ARG A 49 62.30 16.28 -23.53
C ARG A 49 62.77 15.11 -22.68
N VAL A 50 61.93 14.58 -21.78
CA VAL A 50 62.26 13.36 -21.01
C VAL A 50 62.42 12.15 -21.94
N LEU A 51 61.56 11.97 -22.94
CA LEU A 51 61.73 10.90 -23.94
C LEU A 51 62.98 11.09 -24.81
N GLU A 52 63.21 12.31 -25.30
CA GLU A 52 64.42 12.62 -26.07
C GLU A 52 65.69 12.27 -25.29
N LEU A 53 65.70 12.56 -23.98
CA LEU A 53 66.82 12.25 -23.09
C LEU A 53 66.94 10.75 -22.79
N ALA A 54 65.83 10.01 -22.74
CA ALA A 54 65.83 8.57 -22.46
C ALA A 54 66.34 7.75 -23.66
N VAL A 55 66.00 8.18 -24.87
CA VAL A 55 66.33 7.51 -26.13
C VAL A 55 67.75 7.83 -26.60
N ALA A 56 68.23 9.05 -26.34
CA ALA A 56 69.58 9.46 -26.70
C ALA A 56 70.63 8.71 -25.84
N GLY A 57 71.60 8.05 -26.49
CA GLY A 57 72.59 7.17 -25.85
C GLY A 57 73.69 7.90 -25.05
N ASN A 58 74.88 7.29 -24.89
CA ASN A 58 76.00 7.88 -24.15
C ASN A 58 76.94 8.70 -25.07
N SER A 59 76.46 9.78 -25.70
CA SER A 59 77.31 10.66 -26.51
C SER A 59 77.90 11.84 -25.72
N MET A 60 79.10 12.31 -26.10
CA MET A 60 79.86 13.34 -25.35
C MET A 60 79.20 14.74 -25.37
N SER A 61 78.39 15.05 -26.39
CA SER A 61 77.54 16.26 -26.43
C SER A 61 76.36 16.21 -25.45
N GLN A 62 76.06 15.03 -24.90
CA GLN A 62 74.95 14.73 -24.01
C GLN A 62 75.32 14.81 -22.53
N TRP A 63 76.58 14.52 -22.18
CA TRP A 63 77.13 14.77 -20.83
C TRP A 63 76.95 16.25 -20.43
N LEU A 64 77.10 17.17 -21.39
CA LEU A 64 76.83 18.60 -21.21
C LEU A 64 75.34 18.93 -21.00
N ARG A 65 74.41 18.22 -21.68
CA ARG A 65 72.95 18.45 -21.54
C ARG A 65 72.36 17.82 -20.26
N GLN A 66 72.94 16.72 -19.76
CA GLN A 66 72.56 16.07 -18.49
C GLN A 66 72.85 16.95 -17.25
N ARG A 67 73.79 17.90 -17.36
CA ARG A 67 74.15 18.82 -16.28
C ARG A 67 73.13 19.93 -16.04
N PHE A 68 72.18 20.13 -16.96
CA PHE A 68 71.09 21.11 -16.90
C PHE A 68 69.69 20.48 -16.73
N VAL A 69 69.61 19.20 -16.34
CA VAL A 69 68.33 18.51 -16.08
C VAL A 69 67.86 18.88 -14.66
N THR A 70 66.63 19.37 -14.55
CA THR A 70 66.03 19.71 -13.25
C THR A 70 65.82 18.44 -12.41
N GLY A 71 65.81 18.55 -11.08
CA GLY A 71 65.61 17.39 -10.20
C GLY A 71 64.31 16.62 -10.48
N ALA A 72 63.27 17.34 -10.93
CA ALA A 72 61.98 16.81 -11.34
C ALA A 72 62.04 15.94 -12.61
N GLU A 73 62.83 16.36 -13.61
CA GLU A 73 63.01 15.60 -14.86
C GLU A 73 63.83 14.31 -14.65
N ARG A 74 64.80 14.30 -13.73
CA ARG A 74 65.60 13.10 -13.43
C ARG A 74 64.77 11.95 -12.86
N GLY A 75 63.78 12.24 -12.03
CA GLY A 75 62.93 11.23 -11.40
C GLY A 75 62.05 10.46 -12.39
N VAL A 76 61.61 11.10 -13.47
CA VAL A 76 60.80 10.47 -14.53
C VAL A 76 61.67 9.82 -15.61
N LEU A 77 62.89 10.33 -15.81
CA LEU A 77 63.82 9.88 -16.85
C LEU A 77 64.39 8.47 -16.60
N GLU A 78 64.79 8.16 -15.37
CA GLU A 78 65.53 6.92 -15.07
C GLU A 78 64.72 5.62 -15.32
N PRO A 79 63.44 5.52 -14.91
CA PRO A 79 62.62 4.34 -15.20
C PRO A 79 62.44 4.07 -16.70
N VAL A 80 62.22 5.15 -17.48
CA VAL A 80 62.04 5.08 -18.94
C VAL A 80 63.34 4.63 -19.62
N ARG A 81 64.47 5.20 -19.19
CA ARG A 81 65.79 4.89 -19.74
C ARG A 81 66.18 3.43 -19.50
N LEU A 82 65.91 2.90 -18.31
CA LEU A 82 66.18 1.50 -17.97
C LEU A 82 65.36 0.56 -18.84
N TRP A 83 64.08 0.88 -19.06
CA TRP A 83 63.22 0.07 -19.94
C TRP A 83 63.67 0.11 -21.40
N ILE A 84 63.99 1.27 -21.95
CA ILE A 84 64.47 1.39 -23.34
C ILE A 84 65.76 0.58 -23.55
N GLN A 85 66.65 0.52 -22.55
CA GLN A 85 67.86 -0.31 -22.61
C GLN A 85 67.55 -1.82 -22.69
N THR A 86 66.46 -2.28 -22.06
CA THR A 86 66.05 -3.71 -22.13
C THR A 86 65.50 -4.12 -23.50
N GLN A 87 65.01 -3.18 -24.30
CA GLN A 87 64.42 -3.44 -25.63
C GLN A 87 65.45 -3.53 -26.78
N GLY A 88 66.73 -3.24 -26.49
CA GLY A 88 67.82 -3.32 -27.47
C GLY A 88 68.14 -2.02 -28.19
N GLU A 89 69.33 -1.98 -28.81
CA GLU A 89 69.88 -0.74 -29.40
C GLU A 89 69.20 -0.32 -30.71
N GLU A 90 68.70 -1.29 -31.50
CA GLU A 90 67.94 -1.02 -32.73
C GLU A 90 66.63 -0.29 -32.43
N PHE A 91 65.88 -0.73 -31.42
CA PHE A 91 64.62 -0.08 -31.01
C PHE A 91 64.86 1.35 -30.51
N ARG A 92 65.92 1.55 -29.73
CA ARG A 92 66.34 2.87 -29.25
C ARG A 92 66.66 3.82 -30.41
N LEU A 93 67.40 3.37 -31.42
CA LEU A 93 67.74 4.21 -32.58
C LEU A 93 66.48 4.55 -33.40
N ALA A 94 65.58 3.58 -33.61
CA ALA A 94 64.31 3.80 -34.32
C ALA A 94 63.41 4.84 -33.60
N CYS A 95 63.28 4.78 -32.27
CA CYS A 95 62.56 5.80 -31.50
C CYS A 95 63.24 7.18 -31.59
N ALA A 96 64.58 7.24 -31.70
CA ALA A 96 65.31 8.49 -31.81
C ALA A 96 65.01 9.18 -33.14
N GLU A 97 65.01 8.41 -34.22
CA GLU A 97 64.68 8.86 -35.57
C GLU A 97 63.23 9.38 -35.64
N GLU A 98 62.28 8.63 -35.10
CA GLU A 98 60.87 9.05 -35.05
C GLU A 98 60.68 10.37 -34.27
N LEU A 99 61.33 10.55 -33.12
CA LEU A 99 61.29 11.81 -32.36
C LEU A 99 61.90 12.97 -33.14
N THR A 100 63.01 12.75 -33.86
CA THR A 100 63.59 13.79 -34.71
C THR A 100 62.67 14.16 -35.89
N MET A 101 61.94 13.20 -36.46
CA MET A 101 60.94 13.45 -37.50
C MET A 101 59.73 14.22 -36.95
N MET A 102 59.23 13.88 -35.76
CA MET A 102 58.15 14.64 -35.09
C MET A 102 58.55 16.10 -34.86
N ARG A 103 59.81 16.33 -34.46
CA ARG A 103 60.36 17.67 -34.25
C ARG A 103 60.47 18.46 -35.55
N ALA A 104 60.95 17.83 -36.62
CA ALA A 104 61.05 18.45 -37.94
C ALA A 104 59.67 18.84 -38.51
N ARG A 105 58.63 18.04 -38.20
CA ARG A 105 57.23 18.30 -38.59
C ARG A 105 56.49 19.28 -37.67
N LYS A 106 57.14 19.83 -36.64
CA LYS A 106 56.53 20.69 -35.60
C LYS A 106 55.35 20.04 -34.86
N LEU A 107 55.27 18.71 -34.83
CA LEU A 107 54.21 17.96 -34.15
C LEU A 107 54.39 17.91 -32.62
N LEU A 108 55.55 18.35 -32.12
CA LEU A 108 55.88 18.40 -30.69
C LEU A 108 55.54 19.76 -30.04
N THR A 109 55.13 20.75 -30.82
CA THR A 109 54.73 22.09 -30.34
C THR A 109 53.22 22.25 -30.46
N LEU A 110 52.57 22.74 -29.41
CA LEU A 110 51.16 23.13 -29.49
C LEU A 110 51.07 24.39 -30.39
N ASP A 111 50.30 24.33 -31.47
CA ASP A 111 50.18 25.37 -32.51
C ASP A 111 49.75 26.75 -31.92
N PRO A 112 50.22 27.91 -32.42
CA PRO A 112 49.87 29.23 -31.86
C PRO A 112 48.38 29.59 -31.94
N ASP A 113 47.60 28.94 -32.80
CA ASP A 113 46.13 29.12 -32.93
C ASP A 113 45.31 28.30 -31.91
N TRP A 114 45.96 27.76 -30.88
CA TRP A 114 45.32 27.04 -29.78
C TRP A 114 44.28 27.86 -28.97
N GLN A 115 44.09 29.15 -29.26
CA GLN A 115 43.09 30.01 -28.62
C GLN A 115 41.66 29.44 -28.69
N ALA A 116 41.28 28.76 -29.78
CA ALA A 116 39.97 28.10 -29.89
C ALA A 116 39.83 26.88 -28.96
N ASN A 117 40.91 26.12 -28.77
CA ASN A 117 40.96 24.98 -27.85
C ASN A 117 41.21 25.41 -26.40
N SER A 118 41.76 26.61 -26.15
CA SER A 118 42.02 27.12 -24.80
C SER A 118 40.76 27.16 -23.94
N GLN A 119 39.62 27.56 -24.52
CA GLN A 119 38.33 27.55 -23.83
C GLN A 119 37.83 26.13 -23.55
N GLN A 120 38.00 25.19 -24.48
CA GLN A 120 37.68 23.79 -24.25
C GLN A 120 38.61 23.12 -23.25
N LEU A 121 39.86 23.55 -23.16
CA LEU A 121 40.86 23.04 -22.22
C LEU A 121 40.67 23.60 -20.82
N ILE A 122 40.31 24.89 -20.70
CA ILE A 122 39.88 25.51 -19.44
C ILE A 122 38.54 24.90 -19.00
N ALA A 123 37.59 24.69 -19.92
CA ALA A 123 36.33 24.01 -19.65
C ALA A 123 36.53 22.54 -19.27
N ALA A 124 37.44 21.82 -19.92
CA ALA A 124 37.82 20.47 -19.53
C ALA A 124 38.46 20.50 -18.14
N TYR A 125 39.50 21.31 -17.93
CA TYR A 125 40.21 21.42 -16.65
C TYR A 125 39.27 21.68 -15.47
N SER A 126 38.24 22.49 -15.69
CA SER A 126 37.28 22.87 -14.68
C SER A 126 36.15 21.84 -14.44
N THR A 127 35.76 21.02 -15.43
CA THR A 127 34.53 20.18 -15.37
C THR A 127 34.68 18.83 -14.65
N ALA A 128 35.88 18.30 -14.40
CA ALA A 128 36.05 17.04 -13.67
C ALA A 128 37.46 16.87 -13.09
N PRO A 129 37.64 16.13 -11.96
CA PRO A 129 38.95 15.76 -11.41
C PRO A 129 39.83 14.85 -12.30
N HIS A 130 39.43 14.63 -13.57
CA HIS A 130 40.07 13.75 -14.55
C HIS A 130 40.29 14.37 -15.94
N SER A 131 40.09 15.66 -16.12
CA SER A 131 40.23 16.34 -17.42
C SER A 131 41.65 16.37 -18.01
N GLU A 132 42.67 16.22 -17.17
CA GLU A 132 44.06 15.99 -17.60
C GLU A 132 44.19 14.70 -18.45
N SER A 133 43.29 13.72 -18.27
CA SER A 133 43.23 12.48 -19.06
C SER A 133 42.70 12.69 -20.48
N ALA A 134 41.84 13.69 -20.72
CA ALA A 134 41.30 13.97 -22.04
C ALA A 134 42.36 14.58 -22.99
N LEU A 135 43.15 15.53 -22.47
CA LEU A 135 44.31 16.12 -23.15
C LEU A 135 45.38 15.08 -23.47
N ALA A 136 45.70 14.29 -22.46
CA ALA A 136 46.56 13.13 -22.52
C ALA A 136 46.13 12.10 -23.59
N THR A 137 44.82 11.85 -23.72
CA THR A 137 44.26 10.93 -24.71
C THR A 137 44.31 11.53 -26.13
N LEU A 138 44.13 12.86 -26.27
CA LEU A 138 44.32 13.55 -27.54
C LEU A 138 45.78 13.53 -28.01
N LEU A 139 46.73 13.72 -27.09
CA LEU A 139 48.16 13.66 -27.36
C LEU A 139 48.62 12.23 -27.68
N SER A 140 48.08 11.21 -26.99
CA SER A 140 48.40 9.81 -27.31
C SER A 140 47.80 9.36 -28.65
N ALA A 141 46.59 9.83 -29.00
CA ALA A 141 45.95 9.55 -30.29
C ALA A 141 46.74 10.10 -31.48
N ALA A 142 47.38 11.28 -31.33
CA ALA A 142 48.20 11.89 -32.39
C ALA A 142 49.52 11.12 -32.66
N VAL A 143 50.01 10.35 -31.69
CA VAL A 143 51.26 9.57 -31.81
C VAL A 143 51.00 8.20 -32.47
N GLN A 144 49.79 7.66 -32.33
CA GLN A 144 49.45 6.30 -32.75
C GLN A 144 49.32 6.09 -34.27
N SER A 145 49.08 7.13 -35.07
CA SER A 145 48.83 6.96 -36.52
C SER A 145 50.09 6.99 -37.40
N ASP A 146 51.12 7.76 -37.01
CA ASP A 146 52.25 8.09 -37.90
C ASP A 146 53.63 7.60 -37.40
N PHE A 147 53.73 7.11 -36.15
CA PHE A 147 55.01 6.75 -35.49
C PHE A 147 54.93 5.38 -34.78
N PRO A 148 55.21 4.26 -35.47
CA PRO A 148 54.95 2.92 -34.95
C PRO A 148 55.82 2.52 -33.76
N ASN A 149 57.09 2.97 -33.66
CA ASN A 149 57.95 2.61 -32.53
C ASN A 149 57.62 3.41 -31.27
N LEU A 150 57.24 4.69 -31.41
CA LEU A 150 56.72 5.49 -30.29
C LEU A 150 55.34 5.03 -29.81
N ALA A 151 54.46 4.60 -30.73
CA ALA A 151 53.18 3.98 -30.38
C ALA A 151 53.40 2.69 -29.57
N ARG A 152 54.37 1.86 -29.99
CA ARG A 152 54.77 0.65 -29.29
C ARG A 152 55.33 0.94 -27.89
N PHE A 153 56.14 2.00 -27.73
CA PHE A 153 56.57 2.48 -26.42
C PHE A 153 55.38 2.82 -25.52
N LEU A 154 54.42 3.61 -26.00
CA LEU A 154 53.25 4.00 -25.23
C LEU A 154 52.35 2.81 -24.88
N SER A 155 52.29 1.76 -25.69
CA SER A 155 51.49 0.56 -25.38
C SER A 155 52.19 -0.43 -24.46
N GLU A 156 53.50 -0.67 -24.62
CA GLU A 156 54.25 -1.72 -23.91
C GLU A 156 54.88 -1.24 -22.61
N TYR A 157 55.23 0.04 -22.49
CA TYR A 157 55.83 0.61 -21.27
C TYR A 157 54.76 1.01 -20.24
N ASP A 158 53.92 2.00 -20.57
CA ASP A 158 52.73 2.36 -19.81
C ASP A 158 51.87 3.33 -20.65
N THR A 159 50.63 2.92 -20.91
CA THR A 159 49.63 3.70 -21.67
C THR A 159 49.28 5.03 -21.00
N GLN A 160 49.53 5.15 -19.69
CA GLN A 160 49.32 6.36 -18.93
C GLN A 160 50.60 7.18 -18.72
N TRP A 161 51.76 6.73 -19.20
CA TRP A 161 53.02 7.42 -18.94
C TRP A 161 53.06 8.85 -19.48
N LEU A 162 52.70 9.03 -20.75
CA LEU A 162 52.63 10.35 -21.40
C LEU A 162 51.59 11.26 -20.68
N PRO A 163 50.36 10.79 -20.42
CA PRO A 163 49.39 11.50 -19.59
C PRO A 163 49.89 11.94 -18.21
N GLN A 164 50.53 11.03 -17.47
CA GLN A 164 50.96 11.25 -16.10
C GLN A 164 52.17 12.18 -16.02
N THR A 165 53.11 12.03 -16.95
CA THR A 165 54.30 12.89 -17.04
C THR A 165 53.92 14.32 -17.40
N PHE A 166 53.00 14.49 -18.36
CA PHE A 166 52.45 15.80 -18.69
C PHE A 166 51.75 16.45 -17.50
N ARG A 167 50.87 15.69 -16.81
CA ARG A 167 50.19 16.13 -15.58
C ARG A 167 51.18 16.57 -14.50
N TYR A 168 52.27 15.83 -14.32
CA TYR A 168 53.29 16.16 -13.32
C TYR A 168 53.96 17.50 -13.61
N PHE A 169 54.43 17.72 -14.84
CA PHE A 169 55.06 18.99 -15.23
C PHE A 169 54.06 20.15 -15.26
N PHE A 170 52.81 19.90 -15.66
CA PHE A 170 51.76 20.91 -15.64
C PHE A 170 51.42 21.37 -14.23
N LYS A 171 51.24 20.44 -13.28
CA LYS A 171 51.05 20.76 -11.86
C LYS A 171 52.22 21.54 -11.28
N HIS A 172 53.44 21.19 -11.67
CA HIS A 172 54.63 21.93 -11.26
C HIS A 172 54.62 23.37 -11.82
N ALA A 173 54.26 23.55 -13.10
CA ALA A 173 54.17 24.87 -13.74
C ALA A 173 53.10 25.76 -13.08
N VAL A 174 51.92 25.20 -12.79
CA VAL A 174 50.84 25.89 -12.07
C VAL A 174 51.26 26.23 -10.64
N ALA A 175 51.96 25.32 -9.94
CA ALA A 175 52.45 25.57 -8.59
C ALA A 175 53.48 26.71 -8.53
N THR A 176 54.30 26.87 -9.57
CA THR A 176 55.29 27.95 -9.66
C THR A 176 54.72 29.31 -10.06
N CYS A 177 53.46 29.38 -10.50
CA CYS A 177 52.80 30.62 -10.93
C CYS A 177 51.65 31.01 -9.98
N PRO A 178 51.81 32.07 -9.14
CA PRO A 178 50.79 32.49 -8.19
C PRO A 178 49.45 32.88 -8.86
N LEU A 179 49.50 33.57 -10.00
CA LEU A 179 48.32 34.01 -10.74
C LEU A 179 47.41 32.84 -11.18
N LEU A 180 48.02 31.74 -11.66
CA LEU A 180 47.28 30.56 -12.11
C LEU A 180 46.67 29.80 -10.92
N ARG A 181 47.34 29.80 -9.77
CA ARG A 181 46.85 29.17 -8.54
C ARG A 181 45.61 29.86 -8.01
N ASP A 182 45.63 31.20 -7.95
CA ASP A 182 44.53 31.99 -7.39
C ASP A 182 43.29 31.95 -8.29
N MET A 183 43.48 31.96 -9.62
CA MET A 183 42.39 31.85 -10.60
C MET A 183 41.66 30.49 -10.50
N LEU A 184 42.40 29.38 -10.42
CA LEU A 184 41.81 28.03 -10.32
C LEU A 184 41.11 27.79 -8.97
N GLN A 185 41.58 28.42 -7.89
CA GLN A 185 40.94 28.36 -6.57
C GLN A 185 39.65 29.18 -6.51
N PHE A 186 39.58 30.31 -7.22
CA PHE A 186 38.39 31.15 -7.25
C PHE A 186 37.24 30.48 -8.04
N GLU A 187 37.54 29.88 -9.18
CA GLU A 187 36.53 29.22 -10.03
C GLU A 187 35.96 27.93 -9.39
N THR A 188 36.77 27.24 -8.58
CA THR A 188 36.31 26.08 -7.80
C THR A 188 35.37 26.47 -6.65
N LEU A 189 35.59 27.63 -6.02
CA LEU A 189 34.69 28.17 -5.00
C LEU A 189 33.33 28.60 -5.57
N GLU A 190 33.31 29.29 -6.73
CA GLU A 190 32.05 29.69 -7.39
C GLU A 190 31.18 28.48 -7.78
N ARG A 191 31.81 27.37 -8.20
CA ARG A 191 31.07 26.14 -8.52
C ARG A 191 30.47 25.46 -7.30
N LEU A 192 31.23 25.34 -6.21
CA LEU A 192 30.72 24.78 -4.95
C LEU A 192 29.48 25.54 -4.49
N GLN A 193 29.51 26.87 -4.58
CA GLN A 193 28.38 27.73 -4.23
C GLN A 193 27.18 27.51 -5.16
N HIS A 194 27.40 27.39 -6.47
CA HIS A 194 26.32 27.18 -7.44
C HIS A 194 25.68 25.78 -7.32
N THR A 195 26.47 24.74 -7.08
CA THR A 195 25.98 23.37 -6.86
C THR A 195 25.22 23.25 -5.54
N GLN A 196 25.68 23.92 -4.48
CA GLN A 196 24.95 23.99 -3.21
C GLN A 196 23.61 24.69 -3.36
N ALA A 197 23.55 25.80 -4.09
CA ALA A 197 22.30 26.53 -4.34
C ALA A 197 21.27 25.67 -5.11
N GLN A 198 21.72 24.92 -6.13
CA GLN A 198 20.85 24.00 -6.87
C GLN A 198 20.37 22.83 -6.01
N GLY A 199 21.23 22.25 -5.18
CA GLY A 199 20.85 21.18 -4.25
C GLY A 199 19.83 21.63 -3.21
N LEU A 200 19.99 22.84 -2.67
CA LEU A 200 19.03 23.44 -1.73
C LEU A 200 17.67 23.72 -2.40
N ALA A 201 17.65 24.25 -3.62
CA ALA A 201 16.41 24.48 -4.37
C ALA A 201 15.67 23.17 -4.71
N ALA A 202 16.40 22.11 -5.08
CA ALA A 202 15.81 20.80 -5.34
C ALA A 202 15.24 20.15 -4.06
N LEU A 203 15.91 20.34 -2.91
CA LEU A 203 15.41 19.90 -1.60
C LEU A 203 14.13 20.66 -1.21
N GLU A 204 14.09 21.97 -1.40
CA GLU A 204 12.92 22.80 -1.13
C GLU A 204 11.73 22.39 -1.99
N GLN A 205 11.95 22.12 -3.28
CA GLN A 205 10.91 21.61 -4.17
C GLN A 205 10.38 20.25 -3.70
N THR A 206 11.28 19.31 -3.37
CA THR A 206 10.89 17.97 -2.90
C THR A 206 10.10 18.03 -1.58
N LEU A 207 10.52 18.87 -0.64
CA LEU A 207 9.81 19.10 0.62
C LEU A 207 8.42 19.70 0.39
N THR A 208 8.29 20.62 -0.57
CA THR A 208 7.01 21.23 -0.92
C THR A 208 6.07 20.21 -1.55
N GLU A 209 6.57 19.40 -2.48
CA GLU A 209 5.80 18.31 -3.12
C GLU A 209 5.32 17.27 -2.09
N GLN A 210 6.19 16.86 -1.16
CA GLN A 210 5.82 15.95 -0.08
C GLN A 210 4.81 16.57 0.90
N SER A 211 4.94 17.85 1.23
CA SER A 211 4.00 18.56 2.10
C SER A 211 2.60 18.57 1.50
N VAL A 212 2.48 18.86 0.19
CA VAL A 212 1.20 18.85 -0.53
C VAL A 212 0.61 17.44 -0.59
N ALA A 213 1.43 16.43 -0.84
CA ALA A 213 0.98 15.02 -0.84
C ALA A 213 0.44 14.60 0.54
N ILE A 214 1.16 14.92 1.62
CA ILE A 214 0.74 14.62 3.00
C ILE A 214 -0.53 15.38 3.36
N GLU A 215 -0.65 16.67 3.01
CA GLU A 215 -1.89 17.43 3.24
C GLU A 215 -3.09 16.84 2.50
N THR A 216 -2.87 16.34 1.28
CA THR A 216 -3.91 15.71 0.46
C THR A 216 -4.37 14.40 1.09
N GLU A 217 -3.44 13.53 1.49
CA GLU A 217 -3.75 12.28 2.19
C GLU A 217 -4.45 12.53 3.53
N LEU A 218 -4.00 13.51 4.33
CA LEU A 218 -4.65 13.89 5.59
C LEU A 218 -6.08 14.41 5.39
N ARG A 219 -6.33 15.18 4.31
CA ARG A 219 -7.69 15.62 3.97
C ARG A 219 -8.58 14.44 3.55
N GLN A 220 -8.05 13.53 2.74
CA GLN A 220 -8.79 12.33 2.34
C GLN A 220 -9.12 11.47 3.56
N PHE A 221 -8.14 11.19 4.42
CA PHE A 221 -8.34 10.45 5.66
C PHE A 221 -9.33 11.13 6.62
N SER A 222 -9.27 12.46 6.75
CA SER A 222 -10.24 13.24 7.54
C SER A 222 -11.66 13.15 6.98
N SER A 223 -11.80 13.20 5.65
CA SER A 223 -13.09 13.01 4.96
C SER A 223 -13.64 11.59 5.19
N GLU A 224 -12.80 10.57 5.05
CA GLU A 224 -13.18 9.18 5.33
C GLU A 224 -13.60 9.00 6.79
N ILE A 225 -12.86 9.56 7.76
CA ILE A 225 -13.26 9.57 9.17
C ILE A 225 -14.59 10.28 9.37
N GLY A 226 -14.83 11.40 8.67
CA GLY A 226 -16.10 12.13 8.71
C GLY A 226 -17.27 11.28 8.23
N GLU A 227 -17.11 10.60 7.09
CA GLU A 227 -18.07 9.66 6.53
C GLU A 227 -18.36 8.49 7.49
N TRP A 228 -17.32 7.87 8.04
CA TRP A 228 -17.43 6.79 9.02
C TRP A 228 -18.15 7.24 10.29
N ARG A 229 -17.84 8.43 10.81
CA ARG A 229 -18.54 9.01 11.97
C ARG A 229 -20.00 9.29 11.67
N ARG A 230 -20.33 9.78 10.48
CA ARG A 230 -21.72 10.01 10.04
C ARG A 230 -22.50 8.69 9.98
N ILE A 231 -21.94 7.67 9.32
CA ILE A 231 -22.56 6.34 9.21
C ILE A 231 -22.73 5.70 10.59
N ALA A 232 -21.71 5.79 11.45
CA ALA A 232 -21.80 5.27 12.82
C ALA A 232 -22.88 5.99 13.64
N ALA A 233 -22.99 7.32 13.51
CA ALA A 233 -24.02 8.10 14.18
C ALA A 233 -25.44 7.78 13.65
N GLU A 234 -25.59 7.61 12.33
CA GLU A 234 -26.85 7.21 11.71
C GLU A 234 -27.27 5.79 12.12
N SER A 235 -26.34 4.83 12.10
CA SER A 235 -26.55 3.47 12.58
C SER A 235 -26.95 3.45 14.05
N LEU A 236 -26.24 4.20 14.89
CA LEU A 236 -26.56 4.30 16.31
C LEU A 236 -27.92 4.97 16.54
N ALA A 237 -28.27 5.99 15.77
CA ALA A 237 -29.58 6.65 15.85
C ALA A 237 -30.71 5.72 15.39
N MET A 238 -30.50 4.92 14.35
CA MET A 238 -31.48 3.88 13.94
C MET A 238 -31.63 2.83 15.02
N GLN A 239 -30.51 2.32 15.55
CA GLN A 239 -30.52 1.37 16.66
C GLN A 239 -31.24 1.96 17.87
N GLN A 240 -30.92 3.19 18.29
CA GLN A 240 -31.57 3.84 19.44
C GLN A 240 -33.05 4.13 19.20
N ALA A 241 -33.48 4.50 17.99
CA ALA A 241 -34.89 4.69 17.68
C ALA A 241 -35.65 3.36 17.72
N ILE A 242 -35.05 2.29 17.21
CA ILE A 242 -35.63 0.95 17.24
C ILE A 242 -35.61 0.42 18.68
N TYR A 243 -34.50 0.49 19.41
CA TYR A 243 -34.42 0.12 20.82
C TYR A 243 -35.35 0.96 21.66
N ALA A 244 -35.48 2.28 21.51
CA ALA A 244 -36.43 3.06 22.31
C ALA A 244 -37.89 2.60 22.11
N LYS A 245 -38.26 2.11 20.91
CA LYS A 245 -39.59 1.54 20.65
C LYS A 245 -39.69 0.07 21.11
N VAL A 246 -38.64 -0.72 20.88
CA VAL A 246 -38.58 -2.18 21.09
C VAL A 246 -38.19 -2.56 22.54
N ASP A 247 -37.35 -1.79 23.25
CA ASP A 247 -36.93 -2.00 24.66
C ASP A 247 -38.10 -1.87 25.65
N SER A 248 -39.17 -1.16 25.28
CA SER A 248 -40.40 -1.22 26.06
C SER A 248 -41.00 -2.64 26.08
N ILE A 249 -40.56 -3.54 25.20
CA ILE A 249 -41.13 -4.88 25.00
C ILE A 249 -40.07 -6.02 25.00
N TYR A 250 -38.82 -5.84 24.52
CA TYR A 250 -37.79 -6.91 24.44
C TYR A 250 -36.34 -6.42 24.55
N ARG A 251 -35.61 -6.83 25.60
CA ARG A 251 -34.18 -6.49 25.83
C ARG A 251 -33.16 -7.38 25.11
N GLN A 252 -33.53 -8.57 24.62
CA GLN A 252 -32.70 -9.51 23.82
C GLN A 252 -33.47 -10.83 23.65
N GLY A 253 -33.39 -11.46 22.46
CA GLY A 253 -33.95 -12.79 22.17
C GLY A 253 -34.69 -12.91 20.83
N PRO A 254 -35.07 -14.14 20.42
CA PRO A 254 -35.88 -14.37 19.22
C PRO A 254 -37.23 -13.65 19.28
N ILE A 255 -37.74 -13.28 18.11
CA ILE A 255 -39.04 -12.63 17.91
C ILE A 255 -40.14 -13.47 18.58
N SER A 256 -41.00 -12.85 19.38
CA SER A 256 -42.21 -13.52 19.89
C SER A 256 -43.28 -13.55 18.78
N PRO A 257 -43.96 -14.69 18.56
CA PRO A 257 -45.01 -14.86 17.56
C PRO A 257 -46.11 -13.78 17.58
N ARG A 258 -46.41 -13.16 18.73
CA ARG A 258 -47.47 -12.14 18.84
C ARG A 258 -47.09 -10.73 18.38
N LEU A 259 -45.87 -10.50 17.89
CA LEU A 259 -45.40 -9.18 17.44
C LEU A 259 -46.33 -8.54 16.38
N SER A 260 -47.00 -9.34 15.54
CA SER A 260 -47.93 -8.90 14.48
C SER A 260 -49.18 -8.14 14.94
N SER A 261 -49.47 -8.15 16.25
CA SER A 261 -50.63 -7.52 16.86
C SER A 261 -50.33 -6.28 17.71
N MET A 262 -49.05 -5.98 17.99
CA MET A 262 -48.67 -5.06 19.08
C MET A 262 -48.36 -3.62 18.63
N LEU A 263 -47.94 -3.39 17.39
CA LEU A 263 -47.54 -2.05 16.91
C LEU A 263 -48.23 -1.69 15.59
N ARG A 264 -49.49 -1.21 15.66
CA ARG A 264 -50.28 -0.75 14.50
C ARG A 264 -50.54 0.75 14.48
N SER A 265 -49.74 1.54 15.20
CA SER A 265 -49.94 3.00 15.17
C SER A 265 -49.43 3.57 13.84
N SER A 266 -50.05 4.65 13.35
CA SER A 266 -49.55 5.40 12.19
C SER A 266 -48.09 5.83 12.36
N SER A 267 -47.68 6.11 13.60
CA SER A 267 -46.30 6.46 13.94
C SER A 267 -45.30 5.31 13.72
N ASP A 268 -45.71 4.04 13.88
CA ASP A 268 -44.83 2.88 13.68
C ASP A 268 -44.60 2.62 12.18
N LEU A 269 -45.65 2.79 11.38
CA LEU A 269 -45.57 2.73 9.91
C LEU A 269 -44.68 3.84 9.34
N GLU A 270 -44.77 5.06 9.86
CA GLU A 270 -43.89 6.18 9.46
C GLU A 270 -42.44 5.95 9.86
N LEU A 271 -42.19 5.41 11.06
CA LEU A 271 -40.84 5.04 11.50
C LEU A 271 -40.25 3.95 10.61
N LEU A 272 -41.00 2.90 10.30
CA LEU A 272 -40.54 1.84 9.39
C LEU A 272 -40.15 2.42 8.03
N ARG A 273 -41.01 3.23 7.41
CA ARG A 273 -40.71 3.89 6.12
C ARG A 273 -39.46 4.77 6.19
N THR A 274 -39.31 5.53 7.27
CA THR A 274 -38.15 6.42 7.44
C THR A 274 -36.86 5.61 7.57
N LEU A 275 -36.89 4.51 8.31
CA LEU A 275 -35.74 3.62 8.51
C LEU A 275 -35.39 2.89 7.21
N GLU A 276 -36.38 2.39 6.46
CA GLU A 276 -36.18 1.77 5.15
C GLU A 276 -35.55 2.76 4.15
N GLN A 277 -36.02 4.00 4.09
CA GLN A 277 -35.44 5.04 3.23
C GLN A 277 -33.98 5.32 3.59
N ARG A 278 -33.65 5.39 4.89
CA ARG A 278 -32.26 5.58 5.32
C ARG A 278 -31.40 4.36 5.03
N LEU A 279 -31.93 3.14 5.17
CA LEU A 279 -31.23 1.90 4.80
C LEU A 279 -30.93 1.85 3.30
N GLN A 280 -31.87 2.29 2.46
CA GLN A 280 -31.68 2.36 1.01
C GLN A 280 -30.64 3.41 0.60
N ALA A 281 -30.51 4.50 1.36
CA ALA A 281 -29.47 5.49 1.16
C ALA A 281 -28.06 5.01 1.54
N LEU A 282 -27.95 3.91 2.29
CA LEU A 282 -26.66 3.32 2.66
C LEU A 282 -26.14 2.38 1.54
N PRO A 283 -24.84 2.46 1.19
CA PRO A 283 -24.18 1.49 0.32
C PRO A 283 -24.33 0.06 0.87
N GLU A 284 -24.40 -0.94 -0.02
CA GLU A 284 -24.62 -2.33 0.39
C GLU A 284 -23.53 -2.84 1.34
N GLU A 285 -22.28 -2.42 1.15
CA GLU A 285 -21.16 -2.82 2.02
C GLU A 285 -21.26 -2.26 3.45
N LYS A 286 -22.12 -1.26 3.68
CA LYS A 286 -22.32 -0.61 4.97
C LYS A 286 -23.59 -1.08 5.70
N ARG A 287 -24.39 -1.97 5.10
CA ARG A 287 -25.59 -2.54 5.73
C ARG A 287 -25.17 -3.61 6.73
N SER A 288 -25.18 -3.27 8.02
CA SER A 288 -24.81 -4.21 9.07
C SER A 288 -25.95 -5.19 9.40
N VAL A 289 -25.59 -6.34 9.96
CA VAL A 289 -26.54 -7.39 10.36
C VAL A 289 -27.54 -6.86 11.39
N GLU A 290 -27.08 -6.03 12.32
CA GLU A 290 -27.90 -5.47 13.40
C GLU A 290 -28.98 -4.52 12.86
N ILE A 291 -28.66 -3.71 11.85
CA ILE A 291 -29.63 -2.79 11.24
C ILE A 291 -30.70 -3.58 10.48
N LEU A 292 -30.29 -4.57 9.70
CA LEU A 292 -31.19 -5.43 8.93
C LEU A 292 -32.13 -6.23 9.85
N ASP A 293 -31.60 -6.83 10.92
CA ASP A 293 -32.41 -7.55 11.92
C ASP A 293 -33.39 -6.61 12.63
N ALA A 294 -32.95 -5.41 13.00
CA ALA A 294 -33.78 -4.44 13.70
C ALA A 294 -34.95 -3.92 12.84
N ILE A 295 -34.70 -3.61 11.56
CA ILE A 295 -35.74 -3.21 10.60
C ILE A 295 -36.67 -4.39 10.31
N GLY A 296 -36.14 -5.59 10.14
CA GLY A 296 -36.94 -6.80 9.94
C GLY A 296 -37.92 -7.05 11.09
N ARG A 297 -37.45 -6.89 12.35
CA ARG A 297 -38.31 -7.00 13.54
C ARG A 297 -39.43 -5.98 13.55
N LEU A 298 -39.13 -4.72 13.23
CA LEU A 298 -40.12 -3.66 13.16
C LEU A 298 -41.15 -3.95 12.07
N ALA A 299 -40.70 -4.41 10.89
CA ALA A 299 -41.60 -4.77 9.79
C ALA A 299 -42.59 -5.87 10.22
N VAL A 300 -42.11 -6.94 10.88
CA VAL A 300 -42.98 -7.99 11.44
C VAL A 300 -43.93 -7.43 12.51
N ALA A 301 -43.44 -6.56 13.40
CA ALA A 301 -44.25 -5.97 14.46
C ALA A 301 -45.43 -5.14 13.93
N VAL A 302 -45.24 -4.52 12.77
CA VAL A 302 -46.27 -3.72 12.09
C VAL A 302 -47.13 -4.57 11.13
N GLY A 303 -46.86 -5.87 11.02
CA GLY A 303 -47.61 -6.82 10.19
C GLY A 303 -47.14 -6.92 8.74
N ASN A 304 -46.01 -6.31 8.38
CA ASN A 304 -45.39 -6.42 7.07
C ASN A 304 -44.39 -7.59 7.03
N PHE A 305 -44.93 -8.80 6.94
CA PHE A 305 -44.14 -10.04 7.04
C PHE A 305 -43.22 -10.28 5.84
N SER A 306 -43.61 -9.86 4.63
CA SER A 306 -42.77 -10.03 3.43
C SER A 306 -41.49 -9.19 3.51
N THR A 307 -41.62 -7.92 3.89
CA THR A 307 -40.48 -7.03 4.14
C THR A 307 -39.61 -7.56 5.27
N GLY A 308 -40.22 -8.01 6.38
CA GLY A 308 -39.49 -8.62 7.50
C GLY A 308 -38.64 -9.81 7.05
N GLN A 309 -39.25 -10.72 6.28
CA GLN A 309 -38.58 -11.89 5.72
C GLN A 309 -37.38 -11.51 4.82
N GLN A 310 -37.54 -10.51 3.96
CA GLN A 310 -36.46 -10.04 3.08
C GLN A 310 -35.26 -9.52 3.88
N HIS A 311 -35.51 -8.71 4.91
CA HIS A 311 -34.44 -8.16 5.74
C HIS A 311 -33.73 -9.24 6.58
N PHE A 312 -34.46 -10.23 7.11
CA PHE A 312 -33.82 -11.35 7.80
C PHE A 312 -32.99 -12.22 6.87
N GLN A 313 -33.43 -12.41 5.62
CA GLN A 313 -32.65 -13.10 4.61
C GLN A 313 -31.34 -12.35 4.31
N GLN A 314 -31.41 -11.05 4.05
CA GLN A 314 -30.22 -10.21 3.85
C GLN A 314 -29.30 -10.23 5.07
N ALA A 315 -29.86 -10.15 6.28
CA ALA A 315 -29.10 -10.22 7.53
C ALA A 315 -28.34 -11.56 7.64
N ALA A 316 -28.97 -12.68 7.29
CA ALA A 316 -28.34 -13.99 7.29
C ALA A 316 -27.21 -14.10 6.25
N GLU A 317 -27.41 -13.54 5.05
CA GLU A 317 -26.41 -13.52 3.97
C GLU A 317 -25.17 -12.71 4.37
N VAL A 318 -25.38 -11.49 4.87
CA VAL A 318 -24.30 -10.61 5.36
C VAL A 318 -23.57 -11.23 6.55
N ALA A 319 -24.30 -11.80 7.52
CA ALA A 319 -23.70 -12.48 8.66
C ALA A 319 -22.84 -13.69 8.24
N THR A 320 -23.31 -14.46 7.26
CA THR A 320 -22.56 -15.60 6.72
C THR A 320 -21.29 -15.14 6.01
N ALA A 321 -21.37 -14.09 5.18
CA ALA A 321 -20.22 -13.52 4.49
C ALA A 321 -19.16 -13.00 5.47
N ASN A 322 -19.58 -12.45 6.61
CA ASN A 322 -18.70 -11.92 7.65
C ASN A 322 -18.23 -12.99 8.67
N GLY A 323 -18.60 -14.26 8.49
CA GLY A 323 -18.24 -15.35 9.42
C GLY A 323 -18.94 -15.30 10.79
N GLN A 324 -20.01 -14.52 10.91
CA GLN A 324 -20.77 -14.32 12.15
C GLN A 324 -21.87 -15.39 12.32
N VAL A 325 -21.46 -16.62 12.63
CA VAL A 325 -22.35 -17.81 12.67
C VAL A 325 -23.58 -17.62 13.56
N ALA A 326 -23.40 -17.10 14.78
CA ALA A 326 -24.51 -16.91 15.73
C ALA A 326 -25.55 -15.90 15.21
N ALA A 327 -25.09 -14.82 14.55
CA ALA A 327 -25.98 -13.82 13.98
C ALA A 327 -26.73 -14.36 12.75
N ALA A 328 -26.07 -15.16 11.92
CA ALA A 328 -26.71 -15.86 10.80
C ALA A 328 -27.78 -16.85 11.27
N ALA A 329 -27.50 -17.62 12.32
CA ALA A 329 -28.45 -18.55 12.94
C ALA A 329 -29.69 -17.81 13.47
N GLN A 330 -29.48 -16.71 14.18
CA GLN A 330 -30.56 -15.89 14.73
C GLN A 330 -31.43 -15.26 13.63
N ALA A 331 -30.82 -14.74 12.56
CA ALA A 331 -31.55 -14.16 11.43
C ALA A 331 -32.41 -15.22 10.72
N LYS A 332 -31.87 -16.42 10.48
CA LYS A 332 -32.67 -17.55 9.95
C LYS A 332 -33.79 -17.96 10.90
N TYR A 333 -33.56 -17.96 12.21
CA TYR A 333 -34.62 -18.25 13.16
C TYR A 333 -35.75 -17.21 13.12
N ASN A 334 -35.42 -15.92 12.99
CA ASN A 334 -36.41 -14.85 12.82
C ASN A 334 -37.19 -14.98 11.49
N GLN A 335 -36.52 -15.42 10.42
CA GLN A 335 -37.17 -15.77 9.16
C GLN A 335 -38.16 -16.93 9.33
N TYR A 336 -37.77 -18.00 10.03
CA TYR A 336 -38.66 -19.12 10.37
C TYR A 336 -39.94 -18.65 11.09
N LEU A 337 -39.82 -17.79 12.10
CA LEU A 337 -40.97 -17.25 12.84
C LEU A 337 -41.89 -16.42 11.94
N THR A 338 -41.32 -15.65 11.02
CA THR A 338 -42.08 -14.86 10.04
C THR A 338 -42.86 -15.76 9.08
N LEU A 339 -42.27 -16.88 8.67
CA LEU A 339 -42.91 -17.88 7.80
C LEU A 339 -44.03 -18.63 8.52
N LEU A 340 -43.90 -18.88 9.84
CA LEU A 340 -44.96 -19.44 10.66
C LEU A 340 -46.21 -18.57 10.68
N GLU A 341 -46.06 -17.26 10.87
CA GLU A 341 -47.18 -16.30 10.88
C GLU A 341 -47.91 -16.28 9.52
N GLN A 342 -47.16 -16.44 8.42
CA GLN A 342 -47.72 -16.56 7.07
C GLN A 342 -48.31 -17.96 6.76
N LYS A 343 -48.32 -18.88 7.73
CA LYS A 343 -48.74 -20.29 7.56
C LYS A 343 -47.98 -21.04 6.46
N GLN A 344 -46.74 -20.63 6.15
CA GLN A 344 -45.89 -21.29 5.15
C GLN A 344 -45.09 -22.43 5.79
N TRP A 345 -45.78 -23.51 6.16
CA TRP A 345 -45.25 -24.60 7.01
C TRP A 345 -44.01 -25.29 6.48
N GLU A 346 -43.95 -25.58 5.18
CA GLU A 346 -42.83 -26.29 4.56
C GLU A 346 -41.55 -25.44 4.55
N ALA A 347 -41.66 -24.19 4.08
CA ALA A 347 -40.56 -23.23 4.09
C ALA A 347 -40.10 -22.89 5.52
N ALA A 348 -41.05 -22.76 6.47
CA ALA A 348 -40.74 -22.53 7.88
C ALA A 348 -39.91 -23.68 8.46
N LEU A 349 -40.30 -24.94 8.25
CA LEU A 349 -39.56 -26.09 8.76
C LEU A 349 -38.15 -26.17 8.17
N ALA A 350 -38.02 -25.99 6.85
CA ALA A 350 -36.71 -25.98 6.19
C ALA A 350 -35.79 -24.89 6.77
N THR A 351 -36.33 -23.69 6.99
CA THR A 351 -35.59 -22.55 7.53
C THR A 351 -35.18 -22.77 8.98
N LEU A 352 -36.05 -23.36 9.80
CA LEU A 352 -35.75 -23.75 11.18
C LEU A 352 -34.59 -24.74 11.23
N LEU A 353 -34.61 -25.78 10.40
CA LEU A 353 -33.54 -26.79 10.38
C LEU A 353 -32.19 -26.17 10.01
N GLN A 354 -32.15 -25.24 9.05
CA GLN A 354 -30.94 -24.49 8.72
C GLN A 354 -30.45 -23.63 9.89
N ALA A 355 -31.35 -22.97 10.63
CA ALA A 355 -30.99 -22.19 11.80
C ALA A 355 -30.41 -23.07 12.90
N VAL A 356 -31.02 -24.23 13.15
CA VAL A 356 -30.55 -25.21 14.15
C VAL A 356 -29.23 -25.87 13.74
N GLU A 357 -28.96 -26.04 12.45
CA GLU A 357 -27.65 -26.53 11.99
C GLU A 357 -26.51 -25.56 12.34
N LEU A 358 -26.77 -24.24 12.25
CA LEU A 358 -25.80 -23.21 12.61
C LEU A 358 -25.63 -23.03 14.13
N ASP A 359 -26.71 -23.16 14.91
CA ASP A 359 -26.67 -23.11 16.37
C ASP A 359 -27.57 -24.18 17.03
N PRO A 360 -27.07 -25.43 17.12
CA PRO A 360 -27.85 -26.54 17.68
C PRO A 360 -28.14 -26.39 19.17
N GLN A 361 -27.30 -25.68 19.91
CA GLN A 361 -27.40 -25.61 21.37
C GLN A 361 -28.49 -24.63 21.81
N ASN A 362 -28.64 -23.51 21.09
CA ASN A 362 -29.58 -22.46 21.49
C ASN A 362 -30.91 -22.50 20.74
N LEU A 363 -30.94 -23.00 19.51
CA LEU A 363 -32.13 -22.89 18.65
C LEU A 363 -32.92 -24.20 18.50
N ARG A 364 -32.37 -25.33 18.96
CA ARG A 364 -33.05 -26.61 18.85
C ARG A 364 -34.36 -26.62 19.65
N PRO A 365 -35.51 -26.91 19.01
CA PRO A 365 -36.83 -26.86 19.66
C PRO A 365 -37.15 -28.08 20.53
N PHE A 366 -36.54 -29.23 20.23
CA PHE A 366 -36.67 -30.52 20.91
C PHE A 366 -35.54 -31.45 20.39
N PRO A 367 -35.28 -32.62 21.03
CA PRO A 367 -34.20 -33.52 20.60
C PRO A 367 -34.37 -34.07 19.17
N LEU A 368 -33.81 -33.40 18.16
CA LEU A 368 -33.91 -33.75 16.73
C LEU A 368 -33.24 -35.10 16.39
N ASP A 369 -32.33 -35.54 17.24
CA ASP A 369 -31.70 -36.86 17.21
C ASP A 369 -32.71 -37.97 17.57
N LYS A 370 -33.65 -37.71 18.48
CA LYS A 370 -34.74 -38.61 18.90
C LYS A 370 -35.97 -38.51 18.01
N TYR A 371 -36.41 -37.28 17.73
CA TYR A 371 -37.64 -36.96 17.03
C TYR A 371 -37.31 -36.25 15.71
N GLN A 372 -37.54 -36.91 14.59
CA GLN A 372 -37.27 -36.33 13.28
C GLN A 372 -38.49 -35.55 12.78
N PRO A 373 -38.46 -34.21 12.70
CA PRO A 373 -39.61 -33.46 12.18
C PRO A 373 -39.88 -33.81 10.72
N GLN A 374 -41.15 -34.03 10.40
CA GLN A 374 -41.66 -34.30 9.06
C GLN A 374 -42.38 -33.07 8.50
N ARG A 375 -43.23 -32.44 9.30
CA ARG A 375 -43.95 -31.21 8.93
C ARG A 375 -44.43 -30.45 10.17
N ILE A 376 -44.74 -29.17 9.98
CA ILE A 376 -45.43 -28.35 10.97
C ILE A 376 -46.94 -28.52 10.75
N LEU A 377 -47.66 -28.89 11.81
CA LEU A 377 -49.11 -29.10 11.80
C LEU A 377 -49.87 -27.81 12.10
N GLY A 378 -49.25 -26.90 12.85
CA GLY A 378 -49.79 -25.60 13.14
C GLY A 378 -48.94 -24.83 14.15
N ALA A 379 -49.12 -23.52 14.16
CA ALA A 379 -48.54 -22.61 15.12
C ALA A 379 -49.63 -21.70 15.69
N GLY A 380 -49.51 -21.35 16.97
CA GLY A 380 -50.41 -20.42 17.63
C GLY A 380 -49.76 -19.81 18.87
N GLY A 381 -50.54 -19.02 19.63
CA GLY A 381 -50.02 -18.25 20.78
C GLY A 381 -49.54 -19.09 21.98
N PHE A 382 -49.54 -20.41 21.87
CA PHE A 382 -48.98 -21.30 22.90
C PHE A 382 -47.75 -22.06 22.42
N GLY A 383 -47.42 -22.00 21.13
CA GLY A 383 -46.32 -22.79 20.57
C GLY A 383 -46.57 -23.34 19.17
N VAL A 384 -45.73 -24.31 18.78
CA VAL A 384 -45.75 -24.94 17.44
C VAL A 384 -45.88 -26.44 17.58
N ALA A 385 -46.78 -27.03 16.81
CA ALA A 385 -46.98 -28.47 16.74
C ALA A 385 -46.27 -29.04 15.50
N PHE A 386 -45.39 -30.01 15.71
CA PHE A 386 -44.65 -30.72 14.68
C PHE A 386 -45.13 -32.17 14.62
N GLU A 387 -45.41 -32.67 13.42
CA GLU A 387 -45.41 -34.11 13.20
C GLU A 387 -43.96 -34.57 13.10
N CYS A 388 -43.59 -35.54 13.93
CA CYS A 388 -42.25 -36.09 14.01
C CYS A 388 -42.29 -37.61 13.91
N TYR A 389 -41.21 -38.19 13.39
CA TYR A 389 -40.97 -39.63 13.46
C TYR A 389 -40.05 -39.93 14.65
N HIS A 390 -40.51 -40.77 15.58
CA HIS A 390 -39.67 -41.21 16.69
C HIS A 390 -38.63 -42.22 16.17
N LYS A 391 -37.34 -41.83 16.12
CA LYS A 391 -36.31 -42.62 15.42
C LYS A 391 -36.03 -43.98 16.04
N TRP A 392 -36.14 -44.13 17.36
CA TRP A 392 -35.89 -45.40 18.04
C TRP A 392 -37.10 -46.32 18.09
N LEU A 393 -38.29 -45.79 18.39
CA LEU A 393 -39.52 -46.56 18.51
C LEU A 393 -40.28 -46.73 17.18
N LYS A 394 -39.86 -46.03 16.13
CA LYS A 394 -40.30 -46.20 14.74
C LYS A 394 -41.79 -45.91 14.48
N TYR A 395 -42.39 -44.98 15.22
CA TYR A 395 -43.78 -44.55 15.04
C TYR A 395 -43.92 -43.00 15.01
N PRO A 396 -45.00 -42.46 14.39
CA PRO A 396 -45.24 -41.03 14.34
C PRO A 396 -45.71 -40.48 15.70
N VAL A 397 -45.23 -39.29 16.05
CA VAL A 397 -45.61 -38.53 17.25
C VAL A 397 -45.86 -37.07 16.89
N VAL A 398 -46.62 -36.38 17.73
CA VAL A 398 -46.69 -34.91 17.68
C VAL A 398 -45.79 -34.34 18.77
N ILE A 399 -44.91 -33.43 18.40
CA ILE A 399 -44.14 -32.63 19.34
C ILE A 399 -44.73 -31.24 19.38
N LYS A 400 -45.27 -30.83 20.52
CA LYS A 400 -45.75 -29.46 20.73
C LYS A 400 -44.73 -28.69 21.54
N THR A 401 -44.00 -27.78 20.89
CA THR A 401 -43.14 -26.82 21.58
C THR A 401 -44.02 -25.77 22.24
N LEU A 402 -43.55 -25.16 23.34
CA LEU A 402 -44.30 -24.13 24.04
C LEU A 402 -43.47 -22.84 24.20
N TYR A 403 -44.14 -21.69 24.11
CA TYR A 403 -43.50 -20.39 24.31
C TYR A 403 -43.55 -19.98 25.78
N GLN A 404 -42.48 -20.23 26.55
CA GLN A 404 -42.43 -19.97 28.00
C GLN A 404 -42.89 -18.56 28.40
N LYS A 405 -42.48 -17.53 27.65
CA LYS A 405 -42.79 -16.13 27.98
C LYS A 405 -44.26 -15.75 27.72
N GLU A 406 -45.01 -16.58 27.01
CA GLU A 406 -46.39 -16.31 26.61
C GLU A 406 -47.40 -17.12 27.44
N LEU A 407 -46.92 -18.02 28.29
CA LEU A 407 -47.75 -18.77 29.21
C LEU A 407 -48.06 -17.90 30.42
N GLU A 408 -49.35 -17.60 30.62
CA GLU A 408 -49.85 -16.95 31.85
C GLU A 408 -49.69 -17.86 33.09
N ARG A 409 -49.49 -19.16 32.86
CA ARG A 409 -49.33 -20.22 33.86
C ARG A 409 -47.88 -20.69 33.93
N ASN A 410 -47.49 -21.19 35.10
CA ASN A 410 -46.17 -21.79 35.26
C ASN A 410 -46.06 -23.08 34.44
N ILE A 411 -44.93 -23.33 33.77
CA ILE A 411 -44.70 -24.55 32.99
C ILE A 411 -44.83 -25.80 33.86
N VAL A 412 -44.49 -25.71 35.14
CA VAL A 412 -44.68 -26.81 36.09
C VAL A 412 -46.16 -27.24 36.13
N GLU A 413 -47.10 -26.29 36.15
CA GLU A 413 -48.54 -26.58 36.14
C GLU A 413 -48.98 -27.26 34.85
N ILE A 414 -48.38 -26.88 33.71
CA ILE A 414 -48.67 -27.50 32.40
C ILE A 414 -48.14 -28.93 32.35
N PHE A 415 -46.98 -29.19 32.95
CA PHE A 415 -46.43 -30.54 33.06
C PHE A 415 -47.23 -31.41 34.02
N ASP A 416 -47.73 -30.84 35.12
CA ASP A 416 -48.65 -31.51 36.05
C ASP A 416 -49.99 -31.85 35.37
N GLU A 417 -50.56 -30.93 34.60
CA GLU A 417 -51.72 -31.19 33.73
C GLU A 417 -51.40 -32.30 32.72
N GLY A 418 -50.20 -32.29 32.14
CA GLY A 418 -49.71 -33.34 31.25
C GLY A 418 -49.68 -34.72 31.92
N ALA A 419 -49.23 -34.78 33.17
CA ALA A 419 -49.22 -36.01 33.97
C ALA A 419 -50.62 -36.50 34.32
N ILE A 420 -51.60 -35.60 34.48
CA ILE A 420 -53.01 -35.95 34.63
C ILE A 420 -53.56 -36.52 33.32
N LEU A 421 -53.36 -35.83 32.19
CA LEU A 421 -53.82 -36.24 30.87
C LEU A 421 -53.23 -37.59 30.45
N LYS A 422 -51.98 -37.90 30.82
CA LYS A 422 -51.35 -39.20 30.61
C LYS A 422 -52.08 -40.36 31.29
N LYS A 423 -52.81 -40.10 32.40
CA LYS A 423 -53.61 -41.11 33.11
C LYS A 423 -55.00 -41.31 32.51
N ILE A 424 -55.42 -40.43 31.59
CA ILE A 424 -56.73 -40.51 30.95
C ILE A 424 -56.59 -41.36 29.68
N HIS A 425 -57.30 -42.49 29.65
CA HIS A 425 -57.37 -43.37 28.49
C HIS A 425 -58.77 -43.30 27.89
N HIS A 426 -58.94 -42.47 26.86
CA HIS A 426 -60.20 -42.34 26.14
C HIS A 426 -59.94 -42.18 24.64
N PRO A 427 -60.66 -42.87 23.74
CA PRO A 427 -60.40 -42.84 22.30
C PRO A 427 -60.52 -41.44 21.67
N SER A 428 -61.29 -40.54 22.29
CA SER A 428 -61.49 -39.16 21.82
C SER A 428 -60.56 -38.13 22.48
N ILE A 429 -59.61 -38.55 23.33
CA ILE A 429 -58.66 -37.65 24.00
C ILE A 429 -57.25 -38.01 23.55
N ILE A 430 -56.56 -37.04 22.94
CA ILE A 430 -55.16 -37.22 22.51
C ILE A 430 -54.30 -37.43 23.75
N SER A 431 -53.61 -38.57 23.80
CA SER A 431 -52.77 -38.92 24.95
C SER A 431 -51.43 -38.17 24.91
N ILE A 432 -50.96 -37.75 26.09
CA ILE A 432 -49.62 -37.20 26.30
C ILE A 432 -48.69 -38.35 26.69
N ALA A 433 -47.67 -38.57 25.86
CA ALA A 433 -46.67 -39.61 26.07
C ALA A 433 -45.57 -39.15 27.03
N ASP A 434 -45.10 -37.91 26.88
CA ASP A 434 -43.92 -37.39 27.59
C ASP A 434 -43.91 -35.84 27.61
N CYS A 435 -43.09 -35.25 28.47
CA CYS A 435 -42.82 -33.81 28.52
C CYS A 435 -41.40 -33.55 29.03
N ASP A 436 -40.69 -32.60 28.43
CA ASP A 436 -39.31 -32.30 28.80
C ASP A 436 -38.89 -30.91 28.29
N TYR A 437 -37.64 -30.52 28.54
CA TYR A 437 -37.01 -29.34 28.00
C TYR A 437 -35.99 -29.69 26.92
N ALA A 438 -35.92 -28.87 25.87
CA ALA A 438 -34.94 -29.05 24.81
C ALA A 438 -33.52 -28.63 25.23
N ASP A 439 -33.40 -27.94 26.36
CA ASP A 439 -32.21 -27.25 26.85
C ASP A 439 -32.01 -27.38 28.37
N VAL A 440 -30.74 -27.26 28.80
CA VAL A 440 -30.35 -27.38 30.21
C VAL A 440 -30.90 -26.23 31.06
N ALA A 441 -31.06 -25.04 30.46
CA ALA A 441 -31.59 -23.86 31.14
C ALA A 441 -33.12 -23.91 31.35
N GLN A 442 -33.78 -24.98 30.88
CA GLN A 442 -35.23 -25.19 31.02
C GLN A 442 -36.07 -24.03 30.47
N THR A 443 -35.65 -23.51 29.30
CA THR A 443 -36.34 -22.38 28.66
C THR A 443 -37.22 -22.79 27.48
N ARG A 444 -37.01 -24.01 26.95
CA ARG A 444 -37.71 -24.52 25.77
C ARG A 444 -38.45 -25.82 26.09
N PRO A 445 -39.59 -25.74 26.79
CA PRO A 445 -40.42 -26.90 27.07
C PRO A 445 -41.10 -27.44 25.80
N TYR A 446 -41.25 -28.76 25.74
CA TYR A 446 -42.03 -29.44 24.71
C TYR A 446 -42.84 -30.61 25.29
N LEU A 447 -43.96 -30.90 24.66
CA LEU A 447 -44.83 -32.04 24.95
C LEU A 447 -44.75 -33.05 23.81
N VAL A 448 -44.74 -34.33 24.15
CA VAL A 448 -44.83 -35.45 23.21
C VAL A 448 -46.23 -36.02 23.29
N MET A 449 -46.92 -36.08 22.17
CA MET A 449 -48.32 -36.45 22.08
C MET A 449 -48.50 -37.54 21.02
N GLU A 450 -49.58 -38.31 21.16
CA GLU A 450 -50.00 -39.24 20.12
C GLU A 450 -50.32 -38.51 18.81
N TYR A 451 -49.86 -39.07 17.69
CA TYR A 451 -50.21 -38.54 16.38
C TYR A 451 -51.62 -38.97 15.98
N PHE A 452 -52.50 -38.00 15.83
CA PHE A 452 -53.85 -38.22 15.31
C PHE A 452 -53.92 -37.86 13.82
N PRO A 453 -54.12 -38.84 12.93
CA PRO A 453 -54.27 -38.58 11.50
C PRO A 453 -55.65 -37.98 11.22
N GLY A 454 -55.76 -36.65 11.28
CA GLY A 454 -57.00 -35.92 11.00
C GLY A 454 -56.76 -34.41 10.89
N VAL A 455 -57.82 -33.68 10.54
CA VAL A 455 -57.85 -32.21 10.54
C VAL A 455 -58.56 -31.69 11.78
N SER A 456 -58.28 -30.45 12.18
CA SER A 456 -59.05 -29.85 13.25
C SER A 456 -60.50 -29.62 12.81
N LEU A 457 -61.44 -29.63 13.75
CA LEU A 457 -62.83 -29.31 13.45
C LEU A 457 -62.97 -27.91 12.84
N ALA A 458 -62.13 -26.95 13.26
CA ALA A 458 -62.10 -25.61 12.72
C ALA A 458 -61.70 -25.60 11.23
N ASP A 459 -60.61 -26.28 10.87
CA ASP A 459 -60.16 -26.37 9.47
C ASP A 459 -61.20 -27.10 8.61
N TYR A 460 -61.83 -28.13 9.15
CA TYR A 460 -62.90 -28.86 8.47
C TYR A 460 -64.09 -27.92 8.18
N LEU A 461 -64.53 -27.15 9.17
CA LEU A 461 -65.63 -26.18 9.04
C LEU A 461 -65.29 -25.04 8.08
N GLU A 462 -64.05 -24.56 8.07
CA GLU A 462 -63.61 -23.51 7.15
C GLU A 462 -63.69 -23.99 5.69
N GLN A 463 -63.34 -25.26 5.44
CA GLN A 463 -63.35 -25.85 4.11
C GLN A 463 -64.75 -26.31 3.64
N HIS A 464 -65.59 -26.79 4.55
CA HIS A 464 -66.85 -27.48 4.21
C HIS A 464 -68.11 -26.73 4.65
N GLY A 465 -67.96 -25.63 5.41
CA GLY A 465 -69.07 -24.91 6.00
C GLY A 465 -69.68 -25.60 7.22
N ALA A 466 -70.88 -25.16 7.62
CA ALA A 466 -71.55 -25.67 8.81
C ALA A 466 -71.90 -27.17 8.68
N LEU A 467 -71.75 -27.91 9.78
CA LEU A 467 -72.14 -29.31 9.85
C LEU A 467 -73.66 -29.49 9.77
N SER A 468 -74.09 -30.56 9.12
CA SER A 468 -75.47 -31.02 9.23
C SER A 468 -75.77 -31.50 10.66
N ILE A 469 -77.05 -31.46 11.06
CA ILE A 469 -77.49 -31.96 12.36
C ILE A 469 -77.01 -33.40 12.62
N ALA A 470 -77.04 -34.27 11.59
CA ALA A 470 -76.58 -35.65 11.70
C ALA A 470 -75.08 -35.75 12.04
N GLN A 471 -74.23 -34.93 11.40
CA GLN A 471 -72.79 -34.89 11.69
C GLN A 471 -72.51 -34.33 13.08
N THR A 472 -73.24 -33.29 13.50
CA THR A 472 -73.10 -32.70 14.83
C THR A 472 -73.43 -33.70 15.93
N VAL A 473 -74.50 -34.50 15.76
CA VAL A 473 -74.87 -35.54 16.73
C VAL A 473 -73.80 -36.63 16.86
N ILE A 474 -73.06 -36.93 15.78
CA ILE A 474 -71.95 -37.90 15.83
C ILE A 474 -70.78 -37.34 16.64
N LEU A 475 -70.44 -36.06 16.49
CA LEU A 475 -69.34 -35.42 17.22
C LEU A 475 -69.65 -35.16 18.70
N ALA A 476 -70.91 -34.96 19.04
CA ALA A 476 -71.35 -34.69 20.42
C ALA A 476 -71.51 -35.96 21.29
N ARG A 477 -71.40 -37.15 20.68
CA ARG A 477 -71.41 -38.46 21.38
C ARG A 477 -69.99 -38.86 21.75
#